data_AF-A0A431HHC3-F1
#
_entry.id   AF-A0A431HHC3-F1
#
_cell.length_a   1.000
_cell.length_b   1.000
_cell.length_c   1.000
_cell.angle_alpha   90.00
_cell.angle_beta   90.00
_cell.angle_gamma   90.00
#
_symmetry.space_group_name_H-M   'P 1'
#
loop_
_entity.id
_entity.type
_entity.pdbx_description
1 polymer ?
#
loop_
_entity_poly.entity_id
_entity_poly.type
_entity_poly.pdbx_seq_one_letter_code
_entity_poly.pdbx_strand_id
1 'polypeptide(L)'
;MRLSSTKIRKDESGFTLTELMIATTIFSTILLLITLGLLSIGKNYYKGRNTARTQDVARRVIDEITQAIQYGEGSPGPEEEPPTWDPALGTPPTVIRRYHVSTPAPPTPPTVNKEFEDTNFENETIEDYFCIGPKRFTFGNKRVRPVNGTDPAQHGLVVDEPAGGCNAGLAPNPLKPALGVPLVGRELLAENTRLTELKIIKRGSGYTITVQISTGEQEFIMNAKPGTPGNPNNIPYGSCRPGAGQQYCAVSRLETTVQRRRND
;
A
#
# COMPACT_ATOMS: atom_id res chain seq x y z
N MET A 1 67.84 -44.64 -56.99
CA MET A 1 66.75 -44.31 -56.04
C MET A 1 66.05 -43.04 -56.50
N ARG A 2 64.80 -43.14 -56.97
CA ARG A 2 63.99 -42.00 -57.40
C ARG A 2 63.14 -41.53 -56.21
N LEU A 3 63.42 -40.34 -55.70
CA LEU A 3 62.59 -39.67 -54.70
C LEU A 3 61.34 -39.12 -55.40
N SER A 4 60.20 -39.75 -55.12
CA SER A 4 58.89 -39.31 -55.60
C SER A 4 58.46 -38.09 -54.78
N SER A 5 58.53 -36.92 -55.39
CA SER A 5 58.08 -35.64 -54.82
C SER A 5 56.56 -35.54 -54.92
N THR A 6 55.86 -35.90 -53.84
CA THR A 6 54.41 -35.76 -53.73
C THR A 6 54.05 -34.27 -53.64
N LYS A 7 53.54 -33.70 -54.73
CA LYS A 7 52.98 -32.33 -54.76
C LYS A 7 51.74 -32.30 -53.85
N ILE A 8 51.86 -31.66 -52.69
CA ILE A 8 50.71 -31.30 -51.84
C ILE A 8 49.97 -30.17 -52.54
N ARG A 9 48.79 -30.47 -53.10
CA ARG A 9 47.84 -29.44 -53.56
C ARG A 9 47.18 -28.83 -52.32
N LYS A 10 47.40 -27.53 -52.08
CA LYS A 10 46.62 -26.77 -51.12
C LYS A 10 45.29 -26.42 -51.76
N ASP A 11 44.22 -27.04 -51.28
CA ASP A 11 42.85 -26.65 -51.61
C ASP A 11 42.49 -25.50 -50.67
N GLU A 12 42.73 -24.27 -51.12
CA GLU A 12 42.34 -23.06 -50.39
C GLU A 12 40.85 -22.81 -50.67
N SER A 13 39.97 -23.61 -50.04
CA SER A 13 38.54 -23.30 -50.05
C SER A 13 38.35 -22.07 -49.17
N GLY A 14 38.38 -20.88 -49.79
CA GLY A 14 38.07 -19.63 -49.11
C GLY A 14 36.73 -19.76 -48.40
N PHE A 15 36.73 -19.49 -47.09
CA PHE A 15 35.53 -19.47 -46.26
C PHE A 15 34.47 -18.63 -46.95
N THR A 16 33.40 -19.26 -47.40
CA THR A 16 32.44 -18.60 -48.29
C THR A 16 31.75 -17.47 -47.53
N LEU A 17 31.68 -16.29 -48.12
CA LEU A 17 31.01 -15.11 -47.54
C LEU A 17 29.57 -15.43 -47.10
N THR A 18 28.93 -16.40 -47.76
CA THR A 18 27.64 -16.99 -47.43
C THR A 18 27.61 -17.68 -46.05
N GLU A 19 28.65 -18.43 -45.69
CA GLU A 19 28.74 -19.12 -44.39
C GLU A 19 28.84 -18.12 -43.24
N LEU A 20 29.58 -17.02 -43.43
CA LEU A 20 29.66 -15.93 -42.47
C LEU A 20 28.32 -15.20 -42.31
N MET A 21 27.58 -14.98 -43.39
CA MET A 21 26.26 -14.34 -43.33
C MET A 21 25.21 -15.22 -42.62
N ILE A 22 25.27 -16.54 -42.83
CA ILE A 22 24.38 -17.48 -42.12
C ILE A 22 24.76 -17.56 -40.64
N ALA A 23 26.05 -17.64 -40.32
CA ALA A 23 26.54 -17.69 -38.94
C ALA A 23 26.15 -16.43 -38.15
N THR A 24 26.30 -15.25 -38.74
CA THR A 24 25.89 -13.98 -38.11
C THR A 24 24.39 -13.89 -37.90
N THR A 25 23.58 -14.43 -38.82
CA THR A 25 22.13 -14.48 -38.68
C THR A 25 21.72 -15.37 -37.50
N ILE A 26 22.24 -16.60 -37.41
CA ILE A 26 21.94 -17.53 -36.32
C ILE A 26 22.45 -16.98 -34.98
N PHE A 27 23.64 -16.39 -34.97
CA PHE A 27 24.18 -15.78 -33.77
C PHE A 27 23.30 -14.63 -33.27
N SER A 28 22.84 -13.77 -34.19
CA SER A 28 21.92 -12.67 -33.87
C SER A 28 20.59 -13.16 -33.29
N THR A 29 20.01 -14.24 -33.85
CA THR A 29 18.75 -14.78 -33.30
C THR A 29 18.93 -15.37 -31.91
N ILE A 30 20.05 -16.06 -31.63
CA ILE A 30 20.35 -16.59 -30.29
C ILE A 30 20.50 -15.44 -29.27
N LEU A 31 21.25 -14.38 -29.61
CA LEU A 31 21.39 -13.21 -28.74
C LEU A 31 20.04 -12.54 -28.45
N LEU A 32 19.16 -12.46 -29.46
CA LEU A 32 17.81 -11.93 -29.29
C LEU A 32 16.98 -12.79 -28.35
N LEU A 33 17.02 -14.12 -28.48
CA LEU A 33 16.31 -15.04 -27.58
C LEU A 33 16.81 -14.92 -26.13
N ILE A 34 18.12 -14.83 -25.92
CA ILE A 34 18.71 -14.64 -24.59
C ILE A 34 18.24 -13.32 -23.99
N THR A 35 18.24 -12.25 -24.78
CA THR A 35 17.80 -10.91 -24.33
C THR A 35 16.32 -10.94 -23.91
N LEU A 36 15.46 -11.58 -24.69
CA LEU A 36 14.05 -11.76 -24.35
C LEU A 36 13.87 -12.58 -23.06
N GLY A 37 14.67 -13.63 -22.87
CA GLY A 37 14.68 -14.44 -21.65
C GLY A 37 15.04 -13.62 -20.41
N LEU A 38 16.12 -12.84 -20.49
CA LEU A 38 16.58 -11.98 -19.38
C LEU A 38 15.57 -10.89 -19.03
N LEU A 39 14.93 -10.27 -20.04
CA LEU A 39 13.87 -9.28 -19.80
C LEU A 39 12.65 -9.89 -19.08
N SER A 40 12.28 -11.13 -19.42
CA SER A 40 11.20 -11.84 -18.74
C SER A 40 11.53 -12.12 -17.27
N ILE A 41 12.74 -12.60 -16.99
CA ILE A 41 13.24 -12.84 -15.63
C ILE A 41 13.25 -11.53 -14.83
N GLY A 42 13.74 -10.44 -15.43
CA GLY A 42 13.77 -9.12 -14.79
C GLY A 42 12.38 -8.66 -14.35
N LYS A 43 11.37 -8.76 -15.22
CA LYS A 43 9.97 -8.39 -14.88
C LYS A 43 9.43 -9.20 -13.70
N ASN A 44 9.68 -10.51 -13.70
CA ASN A 44 9.25 -11.39 -12.61
C ASN A 44 9.97 -11.09 -11.30
N TYR A 45 11.28 -10.80 -11.36
CA TYR A 45 12.07 -10.43 -10.19
C TYR A 45 11.56 -9.13 -9.53
N TYR A 46 11.32 -8.08 -10.32
CA TYR A 46 10.78 -6.82 -9.80
C TYR A 46 9.41 -7.00 -9.15
N LYS A 47 8.52 -7.76 -9.80
CA LYS A 47 7.20 -8.07 -9.24
C LYS A 47 7.31 -8.86 -7.92
N GLY A 48 8.19 -9.86 -7.87
CA GLY A 48 8.43 -10.66 -6.67
C GLY A 48 8.93 -9.82 -5.51
N ARG A 49 9.92 -8.95 -5.76
CA ARG A 49 10.48 -8.05 -4.74
C ARG A 49 9.44 -7.07 -4.20
N ASN A 50 8.67 -6.42 -5.08
CA ASN A 50 7.61 -5.49 -4.66
C ASN A 50 6.51 -6.21 -3.86
N THR A 51 6.16 -7.43 -4.26
CA THR A 51 5.17 -8.25 -3.54
C THR A 51 5.65 -8.60 -2.14
N ALA A 52 6.89 -9.11 -2.00
CA ALA A 52 7.49 -9.44 -0.71
C ALA A 52 7.52 -8.22 0.22
N ARG A 53 8.04 -7.08 -0.27
CA ARG A 53 8.08 -5.83 0.48
C ARG A 53 6.69 -5.37 0.93
N THR A 54 5.68 -5.43 0.05
CA THR A 54 4.32 -5.01 0.39
C THR A 54 3.71 -5.90 1.48
N GLN A 55 3.95 -7.21 1.42
CA GLN A 55 3.49 -8.14 2.45
C GLN A 55 4.18 -7.91 3.79
N ASP A 56 5.49 -7.65 3.79
CA ASP A 56 6.24 -7.40 5.04
C ASP A 56 5.77 -6.13 5.74
N VAL A 57 5.47 -5.07 4.98
CA VAL A 57 4.86 -3.85 5.53
C VAL A 57 3.47 -4.15 6.09
N ALA A 58 2.65 -4.91 5.38
CA ALA A 58 1.29 -5.24 5.85
C ALA A 58 1.31 -6.05 7.14
N ARG A 59 2.21 -7.04 7.24
CA ARG A 59 2.42 -7.82 8.48
C ARG A 59 2.85 -6.91 9.63
N ARG A 60 3.85 -6.06 9.40
CA ARG A 60 4.34 -5.13 10.43
C ARG A 60 3.25 -4.19 10.96
N VAL A 61 2.41 -3.65 10.07
CA VAL A 61 1.28 -2.80 10.48
C VAL A 61 0.29 -3.56 11.34
N ILE A 62 -0.09 -4.77 10.91
CA ILE A 62 -1.03 -5.62 11.67
C ILE A 62 -0.43 -6.03 13.01
N ASP A 63 0.84 -6.41 13.06
CA ASP A 63 1.51 -6.82 14.29
C ASP A 63 1.54 -5.66 15.30
N GLU A 64 1.84 -4.44 14.85
CA GLU A 64 1.85 -3.26 15.71
C GLU A 64 0.45 -2.95 16.27
N ILE A 65 -0.59 -2.98 15.42
CA ILE A 65 -1.99 -2.75 15.86
C ILE A 65 -2.42 -3.88 16.80
N THR A 66 -2.14 -5.13 16.45
CA THR A 66 -2.48 -6.31 17.25
C THR A 66 -1.83 -6.25 18.62
N GLN A 67 -0.54 -5.92 18.67
CA GLN A 67 0.19 -5.73 19.93
C GLN A 67 -0.44 -4.60 20.75
N ALA A 68 -0.80 -3.48 20.12
CA ALA A 68 -1.50 -2.40 20.80
C ALA A 68 -2.85 -2.85 21.36
N ILE A 69 -3.63 -3.67 20.66
CA ILE A 69 -4.92 -4.19 21.16
C ILE A 69 -4.72 -5.19 22.31
N GLN A 70 -3.74 -6.08 22.18
CA GLN A 70 -3.51 -7.14 23.17
C GLN A 70 -3.04 -6.59 24.51
N TYR A 71 -2.15 -5.59 24.48
CA TYR A 71 -1.50 -5.04 25.67
C TYR A 71 -1.94 -3.63 26.04
N GLY A 72 -2.77 -2.99 25.22
CA GLY A 72 -3.27 -1.65 25.46
C GLY A 72 -4.15 -1.62 26.71
N GLU A 73 -3.66 -0.99 27.77
CA GLU A 73 -4.45 -0.60 28.93
C GLU A 73 -5.32 0.60 28.57
N GLY A 74 -6.44 0.31 27.91
CA GLY A 74 -7.44 1.29 27.55
C GLY A 74 -8.49 0.63 26.68
N SER A 75 -9.77 0.94 26.90
CA SER A 75 -10.74 0.70 25.83
C SER A 75 -10.28 1.52 24.63
N PRO A 76 -10.41 1.03 23.37
CA PRO A 76 -10.40 1.97 22.25
C PRO A 76 -11.36 3.11 22.58
N GLY A 77 -10.91 4.33 22.27
CA GLY A 77 -11.56 5.58 22.68
C GLY A 77 -13.08 5.57 22.44
N PRO A 78 -13.81 6.47 23.13
CA PRO A 78 -15.25 6.36 23.38
C PRO A 78 -15.95 5.80 22.15
N GLU A 79 -16.55 4.62 22.33
CA GLU A 79 -17.55 4.10 21.41
C GLU A 79 -18.52 5.26 21.20
N GLU A 80 -18.43 5.94 20.06
CA GLU A 80 -19.33 7.04 19.73
C GLU A 80 -20.73 6.43 19.91
N GLU A 81 -21.42 6.86 20.97
CA GLU A 81 -22.81 6.48 21.14
C GLU A 81 -23.51 6.85 19.83
N PRO A 82 -24.26 5.92 19.22
CA PRO A 82 -24.99 6.23 18.00
C PRO A 82 -25.78 7.51 18.25
N PRO A 83 -25.79 8.48 17.31
CA PRO A 83 -26.41 9.77 17.54
C PRO A 83 -27.83 9.56 18.06
N THR A 84 -28.07 9.92 19.31
CA THR A 84 -29.42 9.99 19.84
C THR A 84 -30.12 11.07 19.05
N TRP A 85 -31.16 10.68 18.32
CA TRP A 85 -32.06 11.63 17.69
C TRP A 85 -32.65 12.49 18.80
N ASP A 86 -32.21 13.74 18.92
CA ASP A 86 -32.87 14.75 19.73
C ASP A 86 -33.96 15.40 18.87
N PRO A 87 -35.25 15.04 19.05
CA PRO A 87 -36.35 15.60 18.27
C PRO A 87 -36.61 17.08 18.58
N ALA A 88 -35.94 17.69 19.58
CA ALA A 88 -36.23 19.06 20.01
C ALA A 88 -35.58 20.15 19.14
N LEU A 89 -34.56 19.85 18.34
CA LEU A 89 -33.72 20.89 17.72
C LEU A 89 -34.13 21.35 16.32
N GLY A 90 -35.09 20.71 15.64
CA GLY A 90 -35.84 21.28 14.50
C GLY A 90 -35.06 21.85 13.29
N THR A 91 -33.73 21.80 13.28
CA THR A 91 -32.87 22.29 12.20
C THR A 91 -32.10 21.13 11.60
N PRO A 92 -32.10 20.96 10.26
CA PRO A 92 -31.22 19.99 9.62
C PRO A 92 -29.77 20.38 9.96
N PRO A 93 -28.96 19.46 10.51
CA PRO A 93 -27.57 19.77 10.81
C PRO A 93 -26.88 20.16 9.51
N THR A 94 -26.35 21.39 9.46
CA THR A 94 -25.36 21.77 8.46
C THR A 94 -24.11 20.99 8.79
N VAL A 95 -23.93 19.88 8.06
CA VAL A 95 -22.77 18.99 8.15
C VAL A 95 -21.53 19.76 7.68
N ILE A 96 -20.86 20.43 8.62
CA ILE A 96 -19.42 20.68 8.46
C ILE A 96 -18.78 19.32 8.67
N ARG A 97 -18.18 18.76 7.62
CA ARG A 97 -17.56 17.43 7.60
C ARG A 97 -16.48 17.28 8.68
N ARG A 98 -16.93 16.86 9.86
CA ARG A 98 -16.25 15.93 10.76
C ARG A 98 -17.28 14.84 11.01
N TYR A 99 -16.93 13.62 10.63
CA TYR A 99 -17.58 12.36 11.00
C TYR A 99 -19.11 12.46 11.27
N HIS A 100 -19.92 12.38 10.21
CA HIS A 100 -21.35 12.07 10.34
C HIS A 100 -21.63 10.72 9.69
N VAL A 101 -21.86 9.71 10.52
CA VAL A 101 -22.43 8.41 10.16
C VAL A 101 -23.95 8.57 10.10
N SER A 102 -24.57 8.25 8.96
CA SER A 102 -26.02 8.13 8.83
C SER A 102 -26.47 6.69 9.03
N THR A 103 -27.48 6.45 9.87
CA THR A 103 -28.21 5.16 10.00
C THR A 103 -29.68 5.33 9.58
N PRO A 104 -30.39 4.24 9.21
CA PRO A 104 -31.29 3.64 10.21
C PRO A 104 -31.38 2.08 10.25
N ALA A 105 -31.62 1.58 11.47
CA ALA A 105 -32.28 0.32 11.91
C ALA A 105 -31.49 -1.03 12.00
N PRO A 106 -31.85 -1.99 12.90
CA PRO A 106 -30.95 -2.70 13.86
C PRO A 106 -30.86 -4.25 13.67
N PRO A 107 -30.24 -5.05 14.57
CA PRO A 107 -29.12 -4.79 15.48
C PRO A 107 -27.85 -5.48 14.93
N THR A 108 -26.85 -4.71 14.54
CA THR A 108 -25.52 -5.25 14.25
C THR A 108 -24.49 -4.62 15.18
N PRO A 109 -23.48 -5.39 15.63
CA PRO A 109 -22.46 -4.91 16.57
C PRO A 109 -21.79 -3.63 16.05
N PRO A 110 -21.29 -2.76 16.95
CA PRO A 110 -20.65 -1.50 16.59
C PRO A 110 -19.51 -1.78 15.60
N THR A 111 -19.77 -1.41 14.35
CA THR A 111 -18.84 -1.62 13.26
C THR A 111 -18.27 -0.24 12.93
N VAL A 112 -17.01 0.01 13.28
CA VAL A 112 -16.28 1.16 12.73
C VAL A 112 -15.91 0.82 11.29
N ASN A 113 -16.91 0.87 10.41
CA ASN A 113 -16.73 0.87 8.97
C ASN A 113 -16.39 2.29 8.57
N LYS A 114 -15.11 2.68 8.58
CA LYS A 114 -14.72 3.82 7.75
C LYS A 114 -14.37 3.30 6.37
N GLU A 115 -15.41 3.09 5.56
CA GLU A 115 -15.23 2.94 4.13
C GLU A 115 -14.81 4.31 3.60
N PHE A 116 -13.72 4.36 2.82
CA PHE A 116 -13.07 5.61 2.39
C PHE A 116 -13.98 6.33 1.38
N GLU A 117 -15.04 6.96 1.87
CA GLU A 117 -16.18 7.38 1.09
C GLU A 117 -16.14 8.88 0.78
N ASP A 118 -15.14 9.35 0.03
CA ASP A 118 -15.27 10.64 -0.67
C ASP A 118 -15.01 10.60 -2.18
N THR A 119 -16.00 11.06 -2.94
CA THR A 119 -16.07 11.07 -4.41
C THR A 119 -15.66 12.39 -5.04
N ASN A 120 -15.13 13.36 -4.27
CA ASN A 120 -14.54 14.60 -4.79
C ASN A 120 -13.30 14.96 -3.97
N PHE A 121 -12.20 14.25 -4.22
CA PHE A 121 -11.01 14.23 -3.36
C PHE A 121 -9.79 14.83 -4.08
N GLU A 122 -9.79 16.15 -4.31
CA GLU A 122 -8.57 16.84 -4.74
C GLU A 122 -8.02 17.86 -3.73
N ASN A 123 -8.68 18.13 -2.58
CA ASN A 123 -8.10 19.13 -1.66
C ASN A 123 -8.41 19.06 -0.16
N GLU A 124 -9.17 18.08 0.34
CA GLU A 124 -9.29 17.85 1.79
C GLU A 124 -8.54 16.59 2.19
N THR A 125 -7.39 16.77 2.84
CA THR A 125 -6.65 15.67 3.47
C THR A 125 -7.47 15.16 4.64
N ILE A 126 -8.31 14.15 4.42
CA ILE A 126 -8.97 13.41 5.49
C ILE A 126 -7.86 12.63 6.21
N GLU A 127 -7.33 13.28 7.23
CA GLU A 127 -6.34 12.75 8.14
C GLU A 127 -7.12 12.20 9.31
N ASP A 128 -7.14 10.87 9.39
CA ASP A 128 -7.89 10.14 10.38
C ASP A 128 -6.93 9.59 11.42
N TYR A 129 -7.42 9.45 12.64
CA TYR A 129 -6.66 8.77 13.68
C TYR A 129 -7.57 7.90 14.52
N PHE A 130 -6.99 6.86 15.11
CA PHE A 130 -7.63 6.05 16.13
C PHE A 130 -6.65 5.77 17.26
N CYS A 131 -7.23 5.39 18.40
CA CYS A 131 -6.54 5.27 19.67
C CYS A 131 -6.66 3.85 20.20
N ILE A 132 -5.54 3.27 20.63
CA ILE A 132 -5.53 1.99 21.34
C ILE A 132 -4.60 2.13 22.54
N GLY A 133 -5.20 2.25 23.73
CA GLY A 133 -4.45 2.59 24.95
C GLY A 133 -3.73 3.94 24.80
N PRO A 134 -2.42 4.02 25.08
CA PRO A 134 -1.66 5.27 24.95
C PRO A 134 -1.23 5.56 23.50
N LYS A 135 -1.32 4.59 22.59
CA LYS A 135 -0.88 4.74 21.21
C LYS A 135 -1.95 5.39 20.36
N ARG A 136 -1.53 6.39 19.60
CA ARG A 136 -2.30 7.04 18.54
C ARG A 136 -1.77 6.57 17.20
N PHE A 137 -2.68 6.09 16.35
CA PHE A 137 -2.40 5.72 14.97
C PHE A 137 -3.03 6.77 14.08
N THR A 138 -2.20 7.54 13.39
CA THR A 138 -2.66 8.57 12.46
C THR A 138 -2.38 8.11 11.04
N PHE A 139 -3.40 8.14 10.18
CA PHE A 139 -3.31 7.61 8.83
C PHE A 139 -3.94 8.54 7.80
N GLY A 140 -3.40 8.47 6.60
CA GLY A 140 -3.89 9.22 5.46
C GLY A 140 -3.68 8.44 4.17
N ASN A 141 -4.44 8.81 3.15
CA ASN A 141 -4.36 8.21 1.81
C ASN A 141 -3.18 8.78 1.00
N LYS A 142 -2.02 8.96 1.65
CA LYS A 142 -0.82 9.50 1.03
C LYS A 142 0.22 8.38 0.86
N ARG A 143 0.98 8.47 -0.22
CA ARG A 143 2.16 7.63 -0.44
C ARG A 143 3.26 8.12 0.48
N VAL A 144 3.96 7.20 1.12
CA VAL A 144 5.17 7.55 1.87
C VAL A 144 6.25 8.00 0.90
N ARG A 145 6.71 9.24 1.04
CA ARG A 145 7.85 9.77 0.29
C ARG A 145 8.97 10.17 1.26
N PRO A 146 10.23 9.88 0.93
CA PRO A 146 11.34 10.37 1.73
C PRO A 146 11.36 11.90 1.68
N VAL A 147 11.81 12.54 2.77
CA VAL A 147 12.05 13.99 2.78
C VAL A 147 13.16 14.29 1.78
N ASN A 148 12.82 14.93 0.66
CA ASN A 148 13.80 15.44 -0.29
C ASN A 148 13.67 16.96 -0.38
N GLY A 149 14.56 17.69 0.30
CA GLY A 149 14.64 19.15 0.21
C GLY A 149 13.49 19.89 0.89
N THR A 150 12.63 20.54 0.10
CA THR A 150 11.60 21.50 0.54
C THR A 150 10.22 20.91 0.79
N ASP A 151 9.96 19.68 0.31
CA ASP A 151 8.67 19.04 0.52
C ASP A 151 8.64 18.38 1.90
N PRO A 152 7.62 18.66 2.74
CA PRO A 152 7.45 17.94 3.99
C PRO A 152 7.30 16.45 3.68
N ALA A 153 7.91 15.58 4.51
CA ALA A 153 7.73 14.14 4.34
C ALA A 153 6.23 13.84 4.23
N GLN A 154 5.89 13.09 3.19
CA GLN A 154 4.56 12.52 3.10
C GLN A 154 4.58 11.26 3.94
N HIS A 155 3.84 11.31 5.03
CA HIS A 155 3.62 10.17 5.90
C HIS A 155 2.32 9.48 5.53
N GLY A 156 2.25 8.17 5.74
CA GLY A 156 1.08 7.37 5.38
C GLY A 156 0.36 6.79 6.59
N LEU A 157 1.09 6.15 7.50
CA LEU A 157 0.57 5.62 8.76
C LEU A 157 1.63 5.78 9.85
N VAL A 158 1.41 6.71 10.75
CA VAL A 158 2.32 7.01 11.85
C VAL A 158 1.71 6.54 13.16
N VAL A 159 2.53 5.88 13.99
CA VAL A 159 2.19 5.58 15.37
C VAL A 159 2.98 6.50 16.31
N ASP A 160 2.30 7.12 17.26
CA ASP A 160 2.90 7.95 18.29
C ASP A 160 2.23 7.75 19.66
N GLU A 161 2.88 8.23 20.72
CA GLU A 161 2.39 8.20 22.10
C GLU A 161 2.36 9.64 22.63
N PRO A 162 1.28 10.39 22.37
CA PRO A 162 1.18 11.77 22.83
C PRO A 162 1.22 11.84 24.36
N ALA A 163 1.94 12.83 24.92
CA ALA A 163 2.16 12.96 26.37
C ALA A 163 0.87 13.09 27.21
N GLY A 164 -0.23 13.55 26.60
CA GLY A 164 -1.56 13.63 27.22
C GLY A 164 -2.44 12.40 26.98
N GLY A 165 -1.87 11.32 26.46
CA GLY A 165 -2.61 10.19 25.92
C GLY A 165 -3.43 10.55 24.69
N CYS A 166 -4.21 9.60 24.21
CA CYS A 166 -4.90 9.71 22.93
C CYS A 166 -6.13 10.67 22.94
N ASN A 167 -6.52 11.15 24.13
CA ASN A 167 -7.65 12.07 24.33
C ASN A 167 -7.24 13.55 24.29
N ALA A 168 -5.96 13.86 24.17
CA ALA A 168 -5.50 15.24 24.05
C ALA A 168 -5.85 15.76 22.66
N GLY A 169 -7.02 16.42 22.52
CA GLY A 169 -7.51 17.07 21.29
C GLY A 169 -6.65 18.22 20.74
N LEU A 170 -5.35 18.23 21.06
CA LEU A 170 -4.37 19.27 20.77
C LEU A 170 -3.03 18.73 20.26
N ALA A 171 -2.83 17.40 20.21
CA ALA A 171 -1.55 16.88 19.73
C ALA A 171 -1.43 17.13 18.21
N PRO A 172 -0.39 17.85 17.74
CA PRO A 172 -0.23 18.20 16.33
C PRO A 172 -0.28 16.94 15.46
N ASN A 173 -0.82 17.09 14.25
CA ASN A 173 -0.97 15.98 13.33
C ASN A 173 0.42 15.49 12.89
N PRO A 174 0.80 14.24 13.22
CA PRO A 174 2.11 13.71 12.83
C PRO A 174 2.23 13.53 11.30
N LEU A 175 1.14 13.53 10.54
CA LEU A 175 1.20 13.41 9.07
C LEU A 175 1.68 14.67 8.35
N LYS A 176 1.69 15.82 9.04
CA LYS A 176 2.18 17.10 8.52
C LYS A 176 3.04 17.80 9.57
N PRO A 177 4.25 17.30 9.84
CA PRO A 177 5.17 18.06 10.68
C PRO A 177 5.43 19.41 10.01
N ALA A 178 5.44 20.48 10.80
CA ALA A 178 5.88 21.78 10.30
C ALA A 178 7.32 21.66 9.78
N LEU A 179 7.67 22.45 8.76
CA LEU A 179 9.01 22.40 8.16
C LEU A 179 10.09 22.58 9.25
N GLY A 180 11.01 21.63 9.36
CA GLY A 180 12.07 21.63 10.38
C GLY A 180 11.68 21.05 11.74
N VAL A 181 10.43 20.62 11.94
CA VAL A 181 10.02 19.89 13.14
C VAL A 181 10.22 18.39 12.90
N PRO A 182 10.95 17.67 13.77
CA PRO A 182 11.09 16.22 13.63
C PRO A 182 9.72 15.56 13.76
N LEU A 183 9.48 14.52 12.97
CA LEU A 183 8.28 13.70 13.08
C LEU A 183 8.17 13.18 14.53
N VAL A 184 7.05 13.47 15.18
CA VAL A 184 6.69 12.85 16.45
C VAL A 184 5.99 11.54 16.12
N GLY A 185 6.72 10.44 16.24
CA GLY A 185 6.19 9.09 15.98
C GLY A 185 7.06 8.27 15.03
N ARG A 186 6.59 7.05 14.78
CA ARG A 186 7.23 6.08 13.90
C ARG A 186 6.31 5.80 12.71
N GLU A 187 6.81 6.04 11.51
CA GLU A 187 6.17 5.60 10.28
C GLU A 187 6.15 4.06 10.22
N LEU A 188 4.97 3.49 9.98
CA LEU A 188 4.77 2.05 9.86
C LEU A 188 4.82 1.57 8.41
N LEU A 189 4.56 2.46 7.45
CA LEU A 189 4.68 2.16 6.03
C LEU A 189 6.12 2.28 5.53
N ALA A 190 6.49 1.48 4.55
CA ALA A 190 7.77 1.67 3.87
C ALA A 190 7.66 2.77 2.81
N GLU A 191 8.82 3.28 2.38
CA GLU A 191 8.89 4.21 1.25
C GLU A 191 8.17 3.66 0.01
N ASN A 192 7.46 4.53 -0.72
CA ASN A 192 6.72 4.21 -1.94
C ASN A 192 5.56 3.22 -1.75
N THR A 193 5.12 3.05 -0.50
CA THR A 193 3.91 2.32 -0.15
C THR A 193 2.81 3.28 0.29
N ARG A 194 1.56 2.85 0.21
CA ARG A 194 0.39 3.60 0.66
C ARG A 194 -0.61 2.66 1.32
N LEU A 195 -1.29 3.15 2.33
CA LEU A 195 -2.42 2.47 2.95
C LEU A 195 -3.67 2.73 2.10
N THR A 196 -4.29 1.66 1.60
CA THR A 196 -5.49 1.76 0.75
C THR A 196 -6.75 1.35 1.48
N GLU A 197 -6.63 0.51 2.51
CA GLU A 197 -7.71 0.11 3.39
C GLU A 197 -7.15 -0.10 4.80
N LEU A 198 -7.81 0.46 5.79
CA LEU A 198 -7.62 0.12 7.19
C LEU A 198 -8.98 0.08 7.85
N LYS A 199 -9.34 -1.10 8.35
CA LYS A 199 -10.65 -1.36 8.93
C LYS A 199 -10.47 -2.10 10.24
N ILE A 200 -11.10 -1.61 11.30
CA ILE A 200 -11.07 -2.24 12.62
C ILE A 200 -12.50 -2.38 13.09
N ILE A 201 -13.00 -3.61 13.13
CA ILE A 201 -14.38 -3.92 13.50
C ILE A 201 -14.37 -4.66 14.84
N LYS A 202 -15.13 -4.17 15.83
CA LYS A 202 -15.34 -4.89 17.09
C LYS A 202 -16.35 -6.03 16.85
N ARG A 203 -15.99 -7.26 17.23
CA ARG A 203 -16.81 -8.48 17.10
C ARG A 203 -16.84 -9.21 18.44
N GLY A 204 -17.89 -8.97 19.24
CA GLY A 204 -17.99 -9.54 20.58
C GLY A 204 -16.86 -9.07 21.48
N SER A 205 -16.01 -10.00 21.94
CA SER A 205 -14.80 -9.72 22.75
C SER A 205 -13.53 -9.49 21.93
N GLY A 206 -13.58 -9.62 20.60
CA GLY A 206 -12.44 -9.45 19.71
C GLY A 206 -12.59 -8.29 18.72
N TYR A 207 -11.57 -8.09 17.91
CA TYR A 207 -11.49 -7.13 16.82
C TYR A 207 -11.11 -7.85 15.54
N THR A 208 -11.78 -7.55 14.43
CA THR A 208 -11.35 -7.92 13.08
C THR A 208 -10.61 -6.72 12.49
N ILE A 209 -9.35 -6.92 12.13
CA ILE A 209 -8.50 -5.90 11.52
C ILE A 209 -8.28 -6.28 10.06
N THR A 210 -8.63 -5.40 9.13
CA THR A 210 -8.31 -5.53 7.71
C THR A 210 -7.35 -4.42 7.32
N VAL A 211 -6.22 -4.78 6.73
CA VAL A 211 -5.22 -3.85 6.22
C VAL A 211 -4.96 -4.18 4.76
N GLN A 212 -5.09 -3.18 3.89
CA GLN A 212 -4.65 -3.28 2.50
C GLN A 212 -3.60 -2.21 2.22
N ILE A 213 -2.45 -2.66 1.71
CA ILE A 213 -1.33 -1.82 1.34
C ILE A 213 -1.05 -2.03 -0.13
N SER A 214 -0.77 -0.93 -0.84
CA SER A 214 -0.25 -0.99 -2.20
C SER A 214 1.11 -0.30 -2.28
N THR A 215 1.98 -0.88 -3.11
CA THR A 215 3.30 -0.35 -3.43
C THR A 215 3.34 -0.05 -4.91
N GLY A 216 3.86 1.12 -5.29
CA GLY A 216 4.01 1.52 -6.68
C GLY A 216 3.70 2.99 -6.93
N GLU A 217 3.88 3.40 -8.19
CA GLU A 217 3.58 4.76 -8.61
C GLU A 217 2.07 5.01 -8.69
N GLN A 218 1.68 6.29 -8.66
CA GLN A 218 0.26 6.69 -8.62
C GLN A 218 -0.51 6.29 -9.86
N GLU A 219 0.17 6.18 -11.00
CA GLU A 219 -0.40 5.80 -12.29
C GLU A 219 -0.72 4.30 -12.38
N PHE A 220 -0.02 3.47 -11.61
CA PHE A 220 -0.19 2.02 -11.60
C PHE A 220 -1.18 1.53 -10.54
N ILE A 221 -1.72 2.43 -9.72
CA ILE A 221 -2.69 2.08 -8.67
C ILE A 221 -4.03 2.72 -9.00
N MET A 222 -5.08 1.92 -8.93
CA MET A 222 -6.45 2.36 -9.15
C MET A 222 -6.90 3.25 -7.99
N ASN A 223 -7.01 4.55 -8.27
CA ASN A 223 -7.53 5.53 -7.32
C ASN A 223 -9.05 5.77 -7.54
N ALA A 224 -9.64 5.19 -8.57
CA ALA A 224 -11.06 5.29 -8.86
C ALA A 224 -11.83 4.23 -8.06
N LYS A 225 -12.90 4.65 -7.38
CA LYS A 225 -13.76 3.74 -6.61
C LYS A 225 -14.53 2.79 -7.52
N PRO A 226 -14.90 1.60 -7.01
CA PRO A 226 -15.92 0.76 -7.63
C PRO A 226 -17.16 1.60 -8.04
N GLY A 227 -17.61 1.47 -9.29
CA GLY A 227 -18.80 2.17 -9.79
C GLY A 227 -18.60 3.64 -10.22
N THR A 228 -17.39 4.19 -10.19
CA THR A 228 -17.13 5.58 -10.64
C THR A 228 -16.71 5.67 -12.13
N PRO A 229 -17.01 6.79 -12.83
CA PRO A 229 -16.46 7.05 -14.16
C PRO A 229 -14.92 7.04 -14.10
N GLY A 230 -14.29 6.01 -14.68
CA GLY A 230 -12.86 5.74 -14.53
C GLY A 230 -12.54 4.35 -13.96
N ASN A 231 -13.55 3.65 -13.45
CA ASN A 231 -13.47 2.26 -13.03
C ASN A 231 -14.58 1.40 -13.65
N PRO A 232 -14.58 1.21 -14.99
CA PRO A 232 -15.65 0.49 -15.69
C PRO A 232 -15.73 -0.99 -15.29
N ASN A 233 -14.66 -1.54 -14.74
CA ASN A 233 -14.56 -2.96 -14.36
C ASN A 233 -14.77 -3.20 -12.86
N ASN A 234 -15.19 -2.17 -12.11
CA ASN A 234 -15.45 -2.27 -10.67
C ASN A 234 -14.24 -2.82 -9.87
N ILE A 235 -13.03 -2.48 -10.30
CA ILE A 235 -11.77 -2.94 -9.70
C ILE A 235 -11.65 -2.35 -8.29
N PRO A 236 -11.27 -3.13 -7.26
CA PRO A 236 -11.19 -2.61 -5.90
C PRO A 236 -10.22 -1.42 -5.80
N TYR A 237 -10.59 -0.41 -5.01
CA TYR A 237 -9.74 0.74 -4.72
C TYR A 237 -8.37 0.28 -4.19
N GLY A 238 -7.29 0.89 -4.69
CA GLY A 238 -5.93 0.52 -4.30
C GLY A 238 -5.36 -0.71 -5.02
N SER A 239 -6.09 -1.30 -5.97
CA SER A 239 -5.59 -2.41 -6.79
C SER A 239 -4.59 -1.94 -7.84
N CYS A 240 -3.75 -2.85 -8.34
CA CYS A 240 -2.89 -2.56 -9.48
C CYS A 240 -3.69 -2.40 -10.78
N ARG A 241 -3.37 -1.36 -11.54
CA ARG A 241 -3.94 -1.12 -12.86
C ARG A 241 -3.41 -2.16 -13.86
N PRO A 242 -4.28 -2.83 -14.64
CA PRO A 242 -3.83 -3.68 -15.74
C PRO A 242 -3.24 -2.80 -16.85
N GLY A 243 -2.11 -3.23 -17.43
CA GLY A 243 -1.44 -2.52 -18.53
C GLY A 243 0.07 -2.73 -18.57
N ALA A 244 0.78 -1.80 -19.21
CA ALA A 244 2.23 -1.73 -19.09
C ALA A 244 2.60 -1.21 -17.68
N GLY A 245 3.68 -1.75 -17.09
CA GLY A 245 4.19 -1.25 -15.80
C GLY A 245 3.64 -1.96 -14.55
N GLN A 246 2.77 -2.97 -14.68
CA GLN A 246 2.24 -3.72 -13.52
C GLN A 246 3.34 -4.41 -12.69
N GLN A 247 4.52 -4.64 -13.27
CA GLN A 247 5.69 -5.14 -12.53
C GLN A 247 6.15 -4.20 -11.39
N TYR A 248 5.76 -2.92 -11.45
CA TYR A 248 6.07 -1.90 -10.45
C TYR A 248 4.93 -1.68 -9.45
N CYS A 249 3.86 -2.46 -9.54
CA CYS A 249 2.76 -2.41 -8.59
C CYS A 249 2.59 -3.76 -7.87
N ALA A 250 2.37 -3.69 -6.56
CA ALA A 250 1.99 -4.84 -5.76
C ALA A 250 0.97 -4.43 -4.69
N VAL A 251 0.07 -5.35 -4.34
CA VAL A 251 -0.96 -5.16 -3.32
C VAL A 251 -0.92 -6.32 -2.36
N SER A 252 -1.04 -6.03 -1.06
CA SER A 252 -1.22 -7.02 -0.02
C SER A 252 -2.43 -6.63 0.82
N ARG A 253 -3.39 -7.54 0.92
CA ARG A 253 -4.52 -7.44 1.83
C ARG A 253 -4.38 -8.53 2.88
N LEU A 254 -4.41 -8.14 4.14
CA LEU A 254 -4.37 -9.05 5.28
C LEU A 254 -5.56 -8.75 6.18
N GLU A 255 -6.19 -9.83 6.65
CA GLU A 255 -7.28 -9.77 7.61
C GLU A 255 -6.93 -10.68 8.78
N THR A 256 -7.07 -10.18 10.00
CA THR A 256 -6.82 -10.95 11.22
C THR A 256 -7.87 -10.65 12.26
N THR A 257 -8.10 -11.60 13.17
CA THR A 257 -8.95 -11.42 14.34
C THR A 257 -8.11 -11.48 15.60
N VAL A 258 -8.28 -10.50 16.49
CA VAL A 258 -7.51 -10.35 17.71
C VAL A 258 -8.48 -10.30 18.89
N GLN A 259 -8.27 -11.16 19.87
CA GLN A 259 -8.94 -11.05 21.17
C GLN A 259 -8.00 -10.37 22.17
N ARG A 260 -8.56 -9.52 23.02
CA ARG A 260 -7.79 -8.91 24.10
C ARG A 260 -7.40 -9.98 25.11
N ARG A 261 -6.15 -9.96 25.57
CA ARG A 261 -5.72 -10.86 26.64
C ARG A 261 -6.43 -10.43 27.93
N ARG A 262 -7.12 -11.37 28.58
CA ARG A 262 -7.64 -11.17 29.92
C ARG A 262 -6.44 -11.22 30.87
N ASN A 263 -6.17 -10.12 31.55
CA ASN A 263 -5.21 -10.11 32.64
C ASN A 263 -5.94 -10.69 33.85
N ASP A 264 -5.83 -12.00 34.04
CA ASP A 264 -6.26 -12.70 35.26
C ASP A 264 -5.24 -12.52 36.38
#